data_AF-A0A498N7M1-F1
#
_entry.id   AF-A0A498N7M1-F1
#
_cell.length_a   1.000
_cell.length_b   1.000
_cell.length_c   1.000
_cell.angle_alpha   90.00
_cell.angle_beta   90.00
_cell.angle_gamma   90.00
#
_symmetry.space_group_name_H-M   'P 1'
#
loop_
_entity.id
_entity.type
_entity.pdbx_description
1 polymer ?
#
loop_
_entity_poly.entity_id
_entity_poly.type
_entity_poly.pdbx_seq_one_letter_code
_entity_poly.pdbx_strand_id
1 'polypeptide(L)'
;MMQESRLTDFQQRQINNQLKNGGALPLTFNLTPLEPSVQSEPKVTRVTALTGHQQKRSAEQCSAGDNYKPDQFKPRATRDLEKEKRQLQNLLSTGQKDIRPPDFQRDLTERREQQIDRFQEVLDEIEERRQFLEDMMALGKGHQYQHFINTEISQKICELEKIDRKRSAELSTPNLNGKKAQSKERDTERVKI
;
A
#
# COMPACT_ATOMS: atom_id res chain seq x y z
N MET A 1 19.36 11.11 14.94
CA MET A 1 20.29 11.44 16.05
C MET A 1 19.98 12.78 16.72
N MET A 2 19.89 13.93 16.03
CA MET A 2 19.55 15.21 16.70
C MET A 2 18.05 15.40 17.00
N GLN A 3 17.15 14.84 16.19
CA GLN A 3 15.69 15.03 16.32
C GLN A 3 15.07 14.31 17.53
N GLU A 4 15.75 13.31 18.08
CA GLU A 4 15.28 12.53 19.24
C GLU A 4 15.94 12.99 20.55
N SER A 5 16.92 13.91 20.45
CA SER A 5 17.54 14.53 21.61
C SER A 5 16.60 15.64 22.13
N ARG A 6 16.30 15.65 23.44
CA ARG A 6 15.47 16.67 24.10
C ARG A 6 16.17 18.05 24.18
N LEU A 7 16.83 18.46 23.11
CA LEU A 7 17.54 19.73 22.98
C LEU A 7 16.59 20.82 22.50
N THR A 8 16.73 22.02 23.05
CA THR A 8 16.00 23.21 22.57
C THR A 8 16.43 23.55 21.14
N ASP A 9 15.54 24.12 20.33
CA ASP A 9 15.84 24.53 18.94
C ASP A 9 17.11 25.39 18.82
N PHE A 10 17.36 26.25 19.82
CA PHE A 10 18.58 27.05 19.90
C PHE A 10 19.85 26.19 19.99
N GLN A 11 19.85 25.19 20.88
CA GLN A 11 20.98 24.26 21.05
C GLN A 11 21.20 23.44 19.78
N GLN A 12 20.11 22.98 19.15
CA GLN A 12 20.18 22.24 17.89
C GLN A 12 20.81 23.08 16.77
N ARG A 13 20.42 24.36 16.64
CA ARG A 13 21.01 25.27 15.65
C ARG A 13 22.50 25.51 15.90
N GLN A 14 22.89 25.72 17.16
CA GLN A 14 24.29 25.97 17.52
C GLN A 14 25.19 24.78 17.20
N ILE A 15 24.77 23.55 17.54
CA ILE A 15 25.50 22.33 17.20
C ILE A 15 25.61 22.15 15.68
N ASN A 16 24.50 22.33 14.96
CA ASN A 16 24.48 22.19 13.50
C ASN A 16 25.40 23.20 12.80
N ASN A 17 25.50 24.42 13.30
CA ASN A 17 26.42 25.42 12.77
C ASN A 17 27.89 25.02 12.98
N GLN A 18 28.24 24.50 14.16
CA GLN A 18 29.62 24.07 14.42
C GLN A 18 30.02 22.85 13.58
N LEU A 19 29.11 21.89 13.41
CA LEU A 19 29.34 20.74 12.54
C LEU A 19 29.55 21.14 11.07
N LYS A 20 28.81 22.14 10.59
CA LYS A 20 28.96 22.68 9.22
C LYS A 20 30.28 23.43 9.03
N ASN A 21 30.72 24.15 10.05
CA ASN A 21 31.91 24.99 10.00
C ASN A 21 33.19 24.26 10.41
N GLY A 22 33.11 22.96 10.75
CA GLY A 22 34.26 22.15 11.18
C GLY A 22 34.83 22.52 12.55
N GLY A 23 34.05 23.21 13.39
CA GLY A 23 34.45 23.62 14.74
C GLY A 23 34.25 22.52 15.78
N ALA A 24 34.96 22.62 16.91
CA ALA A 24 34.76 21.74 18.05
C ALA A 24 33.36 21.92 18.67
N LEU A 25 32.76 20.83 19.16
CA LEU A 25 31.43 20.86 19.78
C LEU A 25 31.45 21.68 21.08
N PRO A 26 30.44 22.54 21.32
CA PRO A 26 30.39 23.37 22.52
C PRO A 26 30.16 22.50 23.77
N LEU A 27 31.08 22.57 24.73
CA LEU A 27 30.98 21.85 26.02
C LEU A 27 29.96 22.51 26.97
N THR A 28 29.68 23.80 26.77
CA THR A 28 28.72 24.57 27.56
C THR A 28 27.80 25.36 26.62
N PHE A 29 26.49 25.22 26.79
CA PHE A 29 25.52 26.10 26.16
C PHE A 29 25.32 27.29 27.08
N ASN A 30 25.87 28.45 26.71
CA ASN A 30 25.53 29.69 27.39
C ASN A 30 24.09 30.02 27.03
N LEU A 31 23.15 29.52 27.84
CA LEU A 31 21.86 30.16 27.95
C LEU A 31 22.16 31.52 28.58
N THR A 32 22.45 32.52 27.76
CA THR A 32 22.43 33.90 28.25
C THR A 32 21.06 34.05 28.92
N PRO A 33 20.98 34.29 30.24
CA PRO A 33 19.73 34.70 30.84
C PRO A 33 19.25 35.87 29.99
N LEU A 34 18.07 35.72 29.41
CA LEU A 34 17.41 36.83 28.75
C LEU A 34 17.14 37.83 29.88
N GLU A 35 18.12 38.68 30.19
CA GLU A 35 17.77 39.99 30.70
C GLU A 35 16.75 40.54 29.70
N PRO A 36 15.62 41.06 30.18
CA PRO A 36 14.62 41.63 29.30
C PRO A 36 15.30 42.75 28.53
N SER A 37 15.73 42.43 27.31
CA SER A 37 16.16 43.41 26.33
C SER A 37 14.98 44.36 26.21
N VAL A 38 15.16 45.56 26.76
CA VAL A 38 14.29 46.72 26.57
C VAL A 38 13.83 46.68 25.13
N GLN A 39 12.53 46.43 24.95
CA GLN A 39 11.93 46.32 23.63
C GLN A 39 12.24 47.64 22.92
N SER A 40 13.01 47.60 21.83
CA SER A 40 12.97 48.69 20.88
C SER A 40 11.54 48.71 20.36
N GLU A 41 10.79 49.75 20.74
CA GLU A 41 9.40 49.90 20.35
C GLU A 41 9.26 49.65 18.83
N PRO A 42 8.27 48.86 18.39
CA PRO A 42 7.93 48.88 16.98
C PRO A 42 7.61 50.33 16.64
N LYS A 43 8.27 50.88 15.61
CA LYS A 43 7.89 52.16 15.03
C LYS A 43 6.53 51.97 14.36
N VAL A 44 5.49 51.95 15.18
CA VAL A 44 4.11 52.08 14.75
C VAL A 44 4.08 53.47 14.14
N THR A 45 4.06 53.53 12.81
CA THR A 45 3.56 54.71 12.12
C THR A 45 2.20 54.97 12.73
N ARG A 46 2.12 55.95 13.64
CA ARG A 46 0.88 56.40 14.24
C ARG A 46 0.07 56.92 13.07
N VAL A 47 -0.80 56.07 12.51
CA VAL A 47 -1.85 56.52 11.63
C VAL A 47 -2.66 57.45 12.50
N THR A 48 -2.56 58.75 12.23
CA THR A 48 -3.34 59.79 12.88
C THR A 48 -4.79 59.32 12.83
N ALA A 49 -5.32 58.89 13.97
CA ALA A 49 -6.70 58.47 14.07
C ALA A 49 -7.53 59.72 13.78
N LEU A 50 -8.02 59.83 12.53
CA LEU A 50 -9.03 60.82 12.20
C LEU A 50 -10.19 60.52 13.14
N THR A 51 -10.40 61.40 14.12
CA THR A 51 -11.58 61.42 14.98
C THR A 51 -12.78 61.82 14.13
N GLY A 52 -13.11 60.98 13.15
CA GLY A 52 -14.39 60.99 12.48
C GLY A 52 -15.40 60.43 13.48
N HIS A 53 -16.39 61.24 13.84
CA HIS A 53 -17.54 60.75 14.60
C HIS A 53 -18.01 59.43 14.00
N GLN A 54 -18.13 58.40 14.84
CA GLN A 54 -18.75 57.14 14.44
C GLN A 54 -20.24 57.41 14.20
N GLN A 55 -20.59 57.93 13.02
CA GLN A 55 -21.97 58.07 12.63
C GLN A 55 -22.54 56.67 12.41
N LYS A 56 -23.66 56.40 13.09
CA LYS A 56 -24.47 55.21 12.82
C LYS A 56 -24.96 55.30 11.38
N ARG A 57 -24.78 54.22 10.62
CA ARG A 57 -25.30 54.12 9.25
C ARG A 57 -26.83 54.16 9.28
N SER A 58 -27.45 54.73 8.24
CA SER A 58 -28.91 54.68 8.09
C SER A 58 -29.38 53.25 7.84
N ALA A 59 -30.63 52.94 8.19
CA ALA A 59 -31.20 51.61 8.00
C ALA A 59 -31.13 51.18 6.53
N GLU A 60 -31.42 52.10 5.60
CA GLU A 60 -31.34 51.88 4.16
C GLU A 60 -29.93 51.50 3.72
N GLN A 61 -28.90 52.16 4.26
CA GLN A 61 -27.50 51.89 3.96
C GLN A 61 -26.99 50.58 4.59
N CYS A 62 -27.57 50.15 5.71
CA CYS A 62 -27.34 48.83 6.26
C CYS A 62 -27.95 47.75 5.36
N SER A 63 -29.19 47.95 4.90
CA SER A 63 -29.89 47.03 3.99
C SER A 63 -29.41 47.08 2.54
N ALA A 64 -28.68 48.12 2.16
CA ALA A 64 -28.17 48.28 0.80
C ALA A 64 -27.12 47.20 0.50
N GLY A 65 -27.31 46.52 -0.63
CA GLY A 65 -26.45 45.42 -1.09
C GLY A 65 -26.88 44.04 -0.59
N ASP A 66 -25.93 43.11 -0.56
CA ASP A 66 -26.19 41.71 -0.25
C ASP A 66 -25.77 41.32 1.19
N ASN A 67 -25.57 42.31 2.08
CA ASN A 67 -25.06 42.10 3.44
C ASN A 67 -25.92 41.17 4.33
N TYR A 68 -27.22 41.06 4.02
CA TYR A 68 -28.18 40.20 4.73
C TYR A 68 -28.49 38.91 3.99
N LYS A 69 -27.89 38.69 2.80
CA LYS A 69 -28.05 37.42 2.10
C LYS A 69 -27.10 36.40 2.72
N PRO A 70 -27.58 35.18 3.03
CA PRO A 70 -26.71 34.14 3.54
C PRO A 70 -25.62 33.83 2.51
N ASP A 71 -24.38 33.67 2.99
CA ASP A 71 -23.25 33.30 2.15
C ASP A 71 -23.56 31.99 1.41
N GLN A 72 -23.38 32.02 0.09
CA GLN A 72 -23.55 30.82 -0.72
C GLN A 72 -22.43 29.84 -0.42
N PHE A 73 -22.79 28.60 -0.06
CA PHE A 73 -21.82 27.52 0.07
C PHE A 73 -21.03 27.34 -1.23
N LYS A 74 -19.71 27.52 -1.15
CA LYS A 74 -18.78 27.18 -2.23
C LYS A 74 -18.02 25.93 -1.81
N PRO A 75 -18.29 24.76 -2.42
CA PRO A 75 -17.55 23.56 -2.10
C PRO A 75 -16.07 23.79 -2.39
N ARG A 76 -15.23 23.58 -1.37
CA ARG A 76 -13.76 23.57 -1.56
C ARG A 76 -13.38 22.29 -2.28
N ALA A 77 -12.32 22.32 -3.09
CA ALA A 77 -11.75 21.10 -3.66
C ALA A 77 -11.51 20.08 -2.53
N THR A 78 -12.27 18.99 -2.56
CA THR A 78 -12.20 17.94 -1.55
C THR A 78 -10.92 17.15 -1.78
N ARG A 79 -10.08 17.04 -0.74
CA ARG A 79 -8.95 16.13 -0.72
C ARG A 79 -9.45 14.69 -0.81
N ASP A 80 -8.74 13.86 -1.55
CA ASP A 80 -9.07 12.45 -1.69
C ASP A 80 -8.82 11.73 -0.35
N LEU A 81 -9.91 11.50 0.39
CA LEU A 81 -9.86 10.92 1.74
C LEU A 81 -9.23 9.52 1.73
N GLU A 82 -9.38 8.78 0.64
CA GLU A 82 -8.87 7.42 0.53
C GLU A 82 -7.35 7.42 0.35
N LYS A 83 -6.82 8.37 -0.44
CA LYS A 83 -5.37 8.60 -0.52
C LYS A 83 -4.77 8.99 0.81
N GLU A 84 -5.40 9.90 1.55
CA GLU A 84 -4.90 10.32 2.85
C GLU A 84 -4.93 9.20 3.89
N LYS A 85 -6.00 8.39 3.91
CA LYS A 85 -6.07 7.20 4.76
C LYS A 85 -4.92 6.23 4.45
N ARG A 86 -4.67 5.95 3.17
CA ARG A 86 -3.56 5.10 2.74
C ARG A 86 -2.20 5.68 3.13
N GLN A 87 -1.99 7.00 2.95
CA GLN A 87 -0.76 7.67 3.37
C GLN A 87 -0.53 7.57 4.87
N LEU A 88 -1.58 7.77 5.68
CA LEU A 88 -1.50 7.63 7.14
C LEU A 88 -1.23 6.19 7.55
N GLN A 89 -1.89 5.21 6.92
CA GLN A 89 -1.64 3.80 7.17
C GLN A 89 -0.17 3.43 6.88
N ASN A 90 0.37 3.85 5.74
CA ASN A 90 1.77 3.63 5.37
C ASN A 90 2.74 4.32 6.35
N LEU A 91 2.40 5.53 6.79
CA LEU A 91 3.21 6.27 7.76
C LEU A 91 3.22 5.57 9.13
N LEU A 92 2.09 5.09 9.61
CA LEU A 92 2.00 4.41 10.91
C LEU A 92 2.64 3.03 10.88
N SER A 93 2.51 2.31 9.76
CA SER A 93 3.07 0.97 9.59
C SER A 93 4.57 0.98 9.30
N THR A 94 5.00 1.75 8.29
CA THR A 94 6.37 1.71 7.73
C THR A 94 7.18 2.98 8.06
N GLY A 95 6.56 4.02 8.64
CA GLY A 95 7.23 5.30 8.91
C GLY A 95 7.42 6.19 7.68
N GLN A 96 6.94 5.77 6.50
CA GLN A 96 7.12 6.48 5.22
C GLN A 96 5.76 6.90 4.65
N LYS A 97 5.63 8.19 4.27
CA LYS A 97 4.37 8.77 3.78
C LYS A 97 4.00 8.32 2.38
N ASP A 98 4.99 8.11 1.52
CA ASP A 98 4.80 7.76 0.12
C ASP A 98 5.68 6.58 -0.26
N ILE A 99 5.17 5.37 -0.01
CA ILE A 99 5.58 4.22 -0.80
C ILE A 99 4.87 4.41 -2.14
N ARG A 100 5.60 4.90 -3.17
CA ARG A 100 5.13 4.74 -4.56
C ARG A 100 4.63 3.31 -4.64
N PRO A 101 3.39 3.06 -5.10
CA PRO A 101 2.96 1.70 -5.27
C PRO A 101 4.08 1.03 -6.09
N PRO A 102 4.70 -0.06 -5.60
CA PRO A 102 5.43 -0.88 -6.54
C PRO A 102 4.46 -1.15 -7.66
N ASP A 103 4.93 -0.98 -8.89
CA ASP A 103 4.14 -1.21 -10.08
C ASP A 103 3.19 -2.39 -9.84
N PHE A 104 1.92 -2.23 -10.22
CA PHE A 104 0.86 -3.24 -10.16
C PHE A 104 1.25 -4.60 -10.80
N GLN A 105 2.50 -4.75 -11.25
CA GLN A 105 3.16 -6.01 -11.51
C GLN A 105 3.38 -6.89 -10.27
N ARG A 106 3.51 -6.38 -9.03
CA ARG A 106 3.69 -7.27 -7.87
C ARG A 106 2.44 -8.10 -7.54
N ASP A 107 1.26 -7.51 -7.72
CA ASP A 107 -0.01 -8.24 -7.58
C ASP A 107 -0.27 -9.18 -8.78
N LEU A 108 0.27 -8.87 -9.96
CA LEU A 108 0.22 -9.78 -11.10
C LEU A 108 1.22 -10.93 -11.00
N THR A 109 2.34 -10.79 -10.27
CA THR A 109 3.27 -11.89 -10.00
C THR A 109 2.81 -12.80 -8.87
N GLU A 110 2.26 -12.27 -7.77
CA GLU A 110 1.66 -13.13 -6.73
C GLU A 110 0.38 -13.83 -7.24
N ARG A 111 -0.37 -13.21 -8.16
CA ARG A 111 -1.51 -13.86 -8.83
C ARG A 111 -1.14 -14.80 -9.98
N ARG A 112 0.09 -14.73 -10.53
CA ARG A 112 0.54 -15.61 -11.62
C ARG A 112 1.18 -16.91 -11.17
N GLU A 113 1.53 -17.07 -9.90
CA GLU A 113 2.29 -18.25 -9.43
C GLU A 113 1.46 -19.26 -8.64
N GLN A 114 0.18 -18.99 -8.39
CA GLN A 114 -0.79 -20.04 -8.12
C GLN A 114 -1.41 -20.49 -9.44
N GLN A 115 -0.60 -20.96 -10.38
CA GLN A 115 -1.12 -21.91 -11.36
C GLN A 115 -1.32 -23.23 -10.60
N ILE A 116 -2.34 -23.26 -9.73
CA ILE A 116 -2.73 -24.46 -9.02
C ILE A 116 -3.08 -25.43 -10.12
N ASP A 117 -2.27 -26.48 -10.19
CA ASP A 117 -2.52 -27.55 -11.12
C ASP A 117 -3.92 -28.10 -10.86
N ARG A 118 -4.73 -28.31 -11.90
CA ARG A 118 -6.11 -28.81 -11.77
C ARG A 118 -6.17 -30.07 -10.88
N PHE A 119 -5.10 -30.86 -10.87
CA PHE A 119 -4.95 -32.00 -9.98
C PHE A 119 -4.96 -31.61 -8.49
N GLN A 120 -4.23 -30.56 -8.12
CA GLN A 120 -4.18 -30.03 -6.76
C GLN A 120 -5.52 -29.40 -6.35
N GLU A 121 -6.20 -28.67 -7.24
CA GLU A 121 -7.54 -28.14 -6.96
C GLU A 121 -8.53 -29.26 -6.58
N VAL A 122 -8.49 -30.39 -7.31
CA VAL A 122 -9.37 -31.54 -7.04
C VAL A 122 -9.04 -32.20 -5.70
N LEU A 123 -7.77 -32.20 -5.27
CA LEU A 123 -7.38 -32.68 -3.94
C LEU A 123 -7.93 -31.78 -2.84
N ASP A 124 -7.76 -30.47 -2.98
CA ASP A 124 -8.25 -29.48 -2.02
C ASP A 124 -9.79 -29.58 -1.90
N GLU A 125 -10.48 -29.71 -3.03
CA GLU A 125 -11.93 -29.93 -3.10
C GLU A 125 -12.41 -31.22 -2.41
N ILE A 126 -11.60 -32.27 -2.37
CA ILE A 126 -11.91 -33.52 -1.64
C ILE A 126 -11.73 -33.29 -0.13
N GLU A 127 -10.66 -32.60 0.26
CA GLU A 127 -10.39 -32.27 1.66
C GLU A 127 -11.47 -31.37 2.25
N GLU A 128 -11.90 -30.34 1.52
CA GLU A 128 -13.01 -29.47 1.91
C GLU A 128 -14.30 -30.24 2.15
N ARG A 129 -14.64 -31.20 1.27
CA ARG A 129 -15.81 -32.05 1.41
C ARG A 129 -15.73 -32.98 2.61
N ARG A 130 -14.53 -33.53 2.88
CA ARG A 130 -14.29 -34.35 4.07
C ARG A 130 -14.49 -33.51 5.34
N GLN A 131 -13.92 -32.31 5.37
CA GLN A 131 -14.04 -31.40 6.50
C GLN A 131 -15.49 -30.96 6.72
N PHE A 132 -16.21 -30.63 5.64
CA PHE A 132 -17.64 -30.32 5.71
C PHE A 132 -18.44 -31.45 6.35
N LEU A 133 -18.17 -32.71 5.97
CA LEU A 133 -18.86 -33.85 6.57
C LEU A 133 -18.53 -33.99 8.06
N GLU A 134 -17.27 -33.78 8.45
CA GLU A 134 -16.82 -33.80 9.84
C GLU A 134 -17.52 -32.71 10.67
N ASP A 135 -17.61 -31.49 10.14
CA ASP A 135 -18.33 -30.39 10.75
C ASP A 135 -19.83 -30.74 10.90
N MET A 136 -20.46 -31.27 9.85
CA MET A 136 -21.87 -31.68 9.91
C MET A 136 -22.12 -32.84 10.88
N MET A 137 -21.16 -33.75 11.04
CA MET A 137 -21.19 -34.80 12.06
C MET A 137 -21.09 -34.22 13.47
N ALA A 138 -20.20 -33.25 13.69
CA ALA A 138 -20.07 -32.55 14.97
C ALA A 138 -21.36 -31.80 15.34
N LEU A 139 -22.07 -31.26 14.35
CA LEU A 139 -23.40 -30.66 14.52
C LEU A 139 -24.56 -31.69 14.67
N GLY A 140 -24.27 -33.00 14.57
CA GLY A 140 -25.28 -34.07 14.65
C GLY A 140 -26.12 -34.27 13.39
N LYS A 141 -25.83 -33.54 12.31
CA LYS A 141 -26.56 -33.60 11.03
C LYS A 141 -25.87 -34.48 9.97
N GLY A 142 -24.78 -35.16 10.32
CA GLY A 142 -23.98 -35.95 9.39
C GLY A 142 -24.78 -36.97 8.55
N HIS A 143 -25.78 -37.63 9.14
CA HIS A 143 -26.62 -38.61 8.44
C HIS A 143 -27.36 -38.05 7.22
N GLN A 144 -27.66 -36.74 7.20
CA GLN A 144 -28.37 -36.08 6.10
C GLN A 144 -27.46 -35.85 4.88
N TYR A 145 -26.16 -35.65 5.13
CA TYR A 145 -25.20 -35.24 4.12
C TYR A 145 -24.22 -36.36 3.73
N GLN A 146 -24.08 -37.40 4.55
CA GLN A 146 -23.10 -38.47 4.36
C GLN A 146 -23.15 -39.10 2.96
N HIS A 147 -24.33 -39.53 2.50
CA HIS A 147 -24.46 -40.14 1.17
C HIS A 147 -24.15 -39.17 0.04
N PHE A 148 -24.61 -37.92 0.16
CA PHE A 148 -24.39 -36.89 -0.85
C PHE A 148 -22.91 -36.57 -0.98
N ILE A 149 -22.25 -36.26 0.13
CA ILE A 149 -20.83 -35.90 0.17
C ILE A 149 -19.94 -37.07 -0.24
N ASN A 150 -20.24 -38.30 0.18
CA ASN A 150 -19.50 -39.48 -0.29
C ASN A 150 -19.61 -39.68 -1.81
N THR A 151 -20.76 -39.36 -2.39
CA THR A 151 -20.94 -39.43 -3.85
C THR A 151 -20.11 -38.36 -4.54
N GLU A 152 -20.08 -37.13 -4.02
CA GLU A 152 -19.24 -36.06 -4.56
C GLU A 152 -17.75 -36.38 -4.45
N ILE A 153 -17.30 -36.89 -3.29
CA ILE A 153 -15.92 -37.35 -3.10
C ILE A 153 -15.58 -38.43 -4.13
N SER A 154 -16.48 -39.40 -4.35
CA SER A 154 -16.27 -40.45 -5.36
C SER A 154 -16.17 -39.88 -6.78
N GLN A 155 -16.99 -38.89 -7.12
CA GLN A 155 -16.91 -38.20 -8.42
C GLN A 155 -15.57 -37.47 -8.60
N LYS A 156 -15.07 -36.82 -7.54
CA LYS A 156 -13.80 -36.10 -7.55
C LYS A 156 -12.59 -37.04 -7.63
N ILE A 157 -12.64 -38.20 -6.96
CA ILE A 157 -11.62 -39.25 -7.10
C ILE A 157 -11.57 -39.76 -8.55
N CYS A 158 -12.72 -39.98 -9.20
CA CYS A 158 -12.76 -40.35 -10.61
C CYS A 158 -12.22 -39.25 -11.54
N GLU A 159 -12.43 -37.98 -11.22
CA GLU A 159 -11.83 -36.84 -11.95
C GLU A 159 -10.31 -36.87 -11.81
N LEU A 160 -9.81 -37.08 -10.59
CA LEU A 160 -8.39 -37.17 -10.27
C LEU A 160 -7.70 -38.32 -11.02
N GLU A 161 -8.33 -39.49 -11.05
CA GLU A 161 -7.82 -40.66 -11.79
C GLU A 161 -7.75 -40.39 -13.31
N LYS A 162 -8.72 -39.67 -13.87
CA LYS A 162 -8.68 -39.29 -15.30
C LYS A 162 -7.52 -38.36 -15.60
N ILE A 163 -7.24 -37.41 -14.71
CA ILE A 163 -6.09 -36.49 -14.86
C ILE A 163 -4.78 -37.28 -14.78
N ASP A 164 -4.68 -38.19 -13.82
CA ASP A 164 -3.49 -39.03 -13.62
C ASP A 164 -3.23 -39.97 -14.81
N ARG A 165 -4.27 -40.63 -15.33
CA ARG A 165 -4.19 -41.46 -16.53
C ARG A 165 -3.71 -40.68 -17.76
N LYS A 166 -4.17 -39.44 -17.93
CA LYS A 166 -3.71 -38.56 -19.03
C LYS A 166 -2.23 -38.23 -18.91
N ARG A 167 -1.77 -37.84 -17.72
CA ARG A 167 -0.34 -37.58 -17.45
C ARG A 167 0.52 -38.80 -17.70
N SER A 168 0.08 -39.94 -17.19
CA SER A 168 0.78 -41.22 -17.38
C SER A 168 0.85 -41.60 -18.86
N ALA A 169 -0.19 -41.32 -19.65
CA ALA A 169 -0.16 -41.53 -21.11
C ALA A 169 0.82 -40.59 -21.82
N GLU A 170 0.82 -39.29 -21.46
CA GLU A 170 1.76 -38.29 -22.00
C GLU A 170 3.22 -38.64 -21.67
N LEU A 171 3.48 -39.16 -20.48
CA LEU A 171 4.80 -39.63 -20.05
C LEU A 171 5.20 -40.97 -20.71
N SER A 172 4.22 -41.84 -20.97
CA SER A 172 4.43 -43.16 -21.57
C SER A 172 4.69 -43.11 -23.07
N THR A 173 4.25 -42.08 -23.79
CA THR A 173 4.67 -41.87 -25.19
C THR A 173 6.11 -41.38 -25.24
N PRO A 174 7.12 -42.23 -25.59
CA PRO A 174 8.47 -41.73 -25.72
C PRO A 174 8.53 -40.82 -26.94
N ASN A 175 9.05 -39.61 -26.76
CA ASN A 175 9.35 -38.66 -27.82
C ASN A 175 10.06 -39.33 -29.03
N LEU A 176 9.30 -39.70 -30.07
CA LEU A 176 9.82 -40.20 -31.36
C LEU A 176 10.29 -39.07 -32.30
N ASN A 177 10.53 -37.87 -31.77
CA ASN A 177 10.94 -36.69 -32.57
C ASN A 177 12.41 -36.27 -32.37
N GLY A 178 13.30 -37.20 -31.97
CA GLY A 178 14.71 -36.88 -31.67
C GLY A 178 15.81 -37.54 -32.51
N LYS A 179 15.50 -38.43 -33.47
CA LYS A 179 16.53 -39.19 -34.22
C LYS A 179 16.34 -39.26 -35.74
N LYS A 180 16.06 -38.13 -36.40
CA LYS A 180 16.13 -38.03 -37.88
C LYS A 180 17.10 -36.97 -38.42
N ALA A 181 18.02 -36.46 -37.58
CA ALA A 181 19.00 -35.46 -38.01
C ALA A 181 20.43 -36.02 -38.28
N GLN A 182 20.78 -37.23 -37.81
CA GLN A 182 22.17 -37.73 -37.88
C GLN A 182 22.47 -38.71 -39.03
N SER A 183 21.50 -39.04 -39.88
CA SER A 183 21.71 -39.98 -41.00
C SER A 183 21.89 -39.32 -42.37
N LYS A 184 21.92 -37.98 -42.46
CA LYS A 184 22.16 -37.27 -43.74
C LYS A 184 23.56 -36.66 -43.90
N GLU A 185 24.40 -36.70 -42.87
CA GLU A 185 25.74 -36.07 -42.91
C GLU A 185 26.89 -37.06 -43.13
N ARG A 186 26.62 -38.38 -43.22
CA ARG A 186 27.65 -39.39 -43.49
C ARG A 186 27.78 -39.81 -44.96
N ASP A 187 26.88 -39.35 -45.83
CA ASP A 187 26.91 -39.70 -47.26
C ASP A 187 27.55 -38.62 -48.16
N THR A 188 27.84 -37.42 -47.65
CA THR A 188 28.46 -36.35 -48.44
C THR A 188 30.00 -36.35 -48.44
N GLU A 189 30.65 -37.16 -47.60
CA GLU A 189 32.11 -37.24 -47.53
C GLU A 189 32.73 -38.38 -48.34
N ARG A 190 31.93 -39.27 -48.94
CA ARG A 190 32.45 -40.45 -49.67
C ARG A 190 32.56 -40.29 -51.20
N VAL A 191 32.32 -39.10 -51.75
CA VAL A 191 32.36 -38.83 -53.21
C VAL A 191 33.36 -37.72 -53.58
N LYS A 192 34.46 -37.60 -52.84
CA LYS A 192 35.63 -36.81 -53.26
C LYS A 192 36.94 -37.55 -52.98
N ILE A 193 37.18 -38.62 -53.73
CA ILE A 193 38.52 -39.10 -54.10
C ILE A 193 38.44 -39.54 -55.56
#